data_AF-A0A357CFV5-F1
#
_entry.id   AF-A0A357CFV5-F1
#
_cell.length_a   1.000
_cell.length_b   1.000
_cell.length_c   1.000
_cell.angle_alpha   90.00
_cell.angle_beta   90.00
_cell.angle_gamma   90.00
#
_symmetry.space_group_name_H-M   'P 1'
#
loop_
_entity.id
_entity.type
_entity.pdbx_description
1 polymer ?
#
loop_
_entity_poly.entity_id
_entity_poly.type
_entity_poly.pdbx_seq_one_letter_code
_entity_poly.pdbx_strand_id
1 'polypeptide(L)' 'MEKALNAVRGWPQDRQNEAAELLLALDRLGPAPYRASADELSAIDEALKQVARDKQASPAEVEEAFARFRK' A
#
# COMPACT_ATOMS: atom_id res chain seq x y z
N MET A 1 3.35 5.32 -24.39
CA MET A 1 4.13 4.18 -23.86
C MET A 1 5.58 4.22 -24.29
N GLU A 2 5.88 4.32 -25.58
CA GLU A 2 7.25 4.23 -26.11
C GLU A 2 8.21 5.31 -25.59
N LYS A 3 7.74 6.57 -25.49
CA LYS A 3 8.49 7.67 -24.84
C LYS A 3 8.85 7.38 -23.37
N ALA A 4 7.94 6.76 -22.62
CA ALA A 4 8.15 6.44 -21.21
C ALA A 4 9.16 5.28 -21.06
N LEU A 5 9.03 4.24 -21.88
CA LEU A 5 9.97 3.12 -21.90
C LEU A 5 11.39 3.58 -22.29
N ASN A 6 11.51 4.49 -23.26
CA ASN A 6 12.80 5.08 -23.63
C ASN A 6 13.42 5.91 -22.51
N ALA A 7 12.61 6.62 -21.72
CA ALA A 7 13.10 7.34 -20.55
C ALA A 7 13.60 6.38 -19.45
N VAL A 8 12.82 5.32 -19.16
CA VAL A 8 13.18 4.31 -18.14
C VAL A 8 14.45 3.55 -18.50
N ARG A 9 14.66 3.24 -19.79
CA ARG A 9 15.91 2.59 -20.27
C ARG A 9 17.18 3.39 -19.95
N GLY A 10 17.06 4.71 -19.83
CA GLY A 10 18.19 5.59 -19.48
C GLY A 10 18.44 5.73 -17.98
N TRP A 11 17.62 5.12 -17.11
CA TRP A 11 17.78 5.22 -15.66
C TRP A 11 18.92 4.32 -15.16
N PRO A 12 19.49 4.60 -13.97
CA PRO A 12 20.34 3.65 -13.27
C PRO A 12 19.63 2.30 -13.07
N GLN A 13 20.38 1.20 -13.11
CA GLN A 13 19.83 -0.16 -13.02
C GLN A 13 18.97 -0.38 -11.77
N ASP A 14 19.40 0.13 -10.61
CA ASP A 14 18.65 -0.03 -9.36
C ASP A 14 17.25 0.59 -9.44
N ARG A 15 17.13 1.75 -10.08
CA ARG A 15 15.82 2.39 -10.31
C ARG A 15 14.96 1.65 -11.33
N GLN A 16 15.58 1.01 -12.32
CA GLN A 16 14.84 0.16 -13.26
C GLN A 16 14.30 -1.08 -12.55
N ASN A 17 15.10 -1.69 -11.66
CA ASN A 17 14.69 -2.85 -10.87
C ASN A 17 13.54 -2.50 -9.93
N GLU A 18 13.63 -1.40 -9.19
CA GLU A 18 12.56 -0.92 -8.31
C GLU A 18 11.26 -0.65 -9.09
N ALA A 19 11.36 0.02 -10.25
CA ALA A 19 10.21 0.24 -11.12
C ALA A 19 9.59 -1.08 -11.62
N ALA A 20 10.41 -2.07 -11.97
CA ALA A 20 9.95 -3.37 -12.41
C ALA A 20 9.23 -4.13 -11.28
N GLU A 21 9.77 -4.08 -10.05
CA GLU A 21 9.14 -4.68 -8.87
C GLU A 21 7.76 -4.09 -8.59
N LEU A 22 7.63 -2.76 -8.65
CA LEU A 22 6.36 -2.07 -8.48
C LEU A 22 5.35 -2.47 -9.57
N LEU A 23 5.78 -2.50 -10.83
CA LEU A 23 4.89 -2.89 -11.93
C LEU A 23 4.43 -4.35 -11.81
N LEU A 24 5.31 -5.27 -11.41
CA LEU A 24 4.95 -6.66 -11.14
C LEU A 24 4.01 -6.80 -9.94
N ALA A 25 4.19 -5.97 -8.90
CA ALA A 25 3.27 -5.95 -7.76
C ALA A 25 1.87 -5.46 -8.18
N LEU A 26 1.80 -4.42 -9.03
CA LEU A 26 0.54 -3.92 -9.57
C LEU A 26 -0.15 -4.95 -10.48
N ASP A 27 0.60 -5.66 -11.31
CA ASP A 27 0.05 -6.73 -12.18
C ASP A 27 -0.63 -7.84 -11.36
N ARG A 28 -0.04 -8.22 -10.21
CA ARG A 28 -0.64 -9.20 -9.28
C ARG A 28 -1.97 -8.75 -8.68
N LEU A 29 -2.18 -7.44 -8.52
CA LEU A 29 -3.47 -6.89 -8.05
C LEU A 29 -4.56 -7.00 -9.12
N GLY A 30 -4.16 -7.21 -10.38
CA GLY A 30 -5.05 -7.31 -11.52
C GLY A 30 -5.63 -5.96 -11.95
N PRO A 31 -6.34 -5.94 -13.09
CA PRO A 31 -6.89 -4.71 -13.66
C PRO A 31 -8.20 -4.28 -12.99
N ALA A 32 -8.73 -5.08 -12.08
CA ALA A 32 -10.00 -4.79 -11.42
C ALA A 32 -9.83 -3.60 -10.47
N PRO A 33 -10.72 -2.59 -10.53
CA PRO A 33 -10.70 -1.54 -9.53
C PRO A 33 -10.95 -2.15 -8.16
N TYR A 34 -10.13 -1.76 -7.18
CA TYR A 34 -10.32 -2.16 -5.79
C TYR A 34 -11.75 -1.81 -5.34
N ARG A 35 -12.44 -2.80 -4.80
CA ARG A 35 -13.74 -2.65 -4.15
C ARG A 35 -13.59 -3.20 -2.75
N ALA A 36 -13.62 -2.32 -1.76
CA ALA A 36 -13.64 -2.72 -0.36
C ALA A 36 -14.79 -3.69 -0.12
N SER A 37 -14.49 -4.78 0.58
CA SER A 37 -15.47 -5.71 1.10
C SER A 37 -16.36 -5.05 2.16
N ALA A 38 -17.50 -5.66 2.45
CA ALA A 38 -18.37 -5.20 3.54
C ALA A 38 -17.63 -5.16 4.89
N ASP A 39 -16.72 -6.11 5.12
CA ASP A 39 -15.92 -6.18 6.34
C ASP A 39 -14.92 -5.03 6.43
N GLU A 40 -14.23 -4.71 5.32
CA GLU A 40 -13.33 -3.56 5.25
C GLU A 40 -14.07 -2.25 5.47
N LEU A 41 -15.25 -2.07 4.85
CA LEU A 41 -16.09 -0.89 5.06
C LEU A 41 -16.55 -0.79 6.52
N SER A 42 -16.97 -1.90 7.13
CA SER A 42 -17.37 -1.93 8.53
C SER A 42 -16.20 -1.59 9.47
N ALA A 43 -14.98 -2.03 9.14
CA ALA A 43 -13.79 -1.71 9.91
C ALA A 43 -13.45 -0.20 9.83
N ILE A 44 -13.62 0.41 8.65
CA ILE A 44 -13.46 1.85 8.46
C ILE A 44 -14.48 2.62 9.30
N ASP A 45 -15.76 2.24 9.25
CA ASP A 45 -16.81 2.89 10.04
C ASP A 45 -16.53 2.83 11.54
N GLU A 46 -16.02 1.70 12.04
CA GLU A 46 -15.63 1.55 13.43
C GLU A 46 -14.41 2.42 13.78
N ALA A 47 -13.38 2.44 12.91
CA ALA A 47 -12.22 3.30 13.11
C ALA A 47 -12.61 4.79 13.18
N LEU A 48 -13.54 5.24 12.33
CA LEU A 48 -14.07 6.61 12.36
C LEU A 48 -14.77 6.93 13.69
N LYS A 49 -15.55 5.99 14.24
CA LYS A 49 -16.18 6.15 15.57
C LYS A 49 -15.17 6.21 16.70
N GLN A 50 -14.06 5.48 16.61
CA GLN A 50 -12.99 5.52 17.61
C GLN A 50 -12.27 6.87 17.59
N VAL A 51 -11.93 7.37 16.40
CA VAL A 51 -11.34 8.71 16.23
C VAL A 51 -12.25 9.79 16.80
N ALA A 52 -13.56 9.74 16.55
CA ALA A 52 -14.52 10.69 17.10
C ALA A 52 -14.64 10.66 18.64
N ARG A 53 -14.12 9.61 19.28
CA ARG A 53 -14.07 9.44 20.75
C ARG A 53 -12.65 9.64 21.31
N ASP A 54 -11.75 10.23 20.52
CA ASP A 54 -10.31 10.37 20.81
C ASP A 54 -9.61 9.05 21.17
N LYS A 55 -10.13 7.93 20.66
CA LYS A 55 -9.52 6.60 20.80
C LYS A 55 -8.65 6.33 19.59
N GLN A 56 -7.36 6.62 19.71
CA GLN A 56 -6.35 6.33 18.69
C GLN A 56 -5.22 5.54 19.33
N ALA A 57 -4.64 4.62 18.56
CA ALA A 57 -3.43 3.92 18.99
C ALA A 57 -2.27 4.92 19.10
N SER A 58 -1.53 4.82 20.19
CA SER A 58 -0.26 5.50 20.36
C SER A 58 0.79 4.96 19.39
N PRO A 59 1.86 5.73 19.10
CA PRO A 59 2.96 5.24 18.26
C PRO A 59 3.58 3.92 18.75
N ALA A 60 3.63 3.70 20.06
CA ALA A 60 4.15 2.46 20.64
C ALA A 60 3.25 1.25 20.35
N GLU A 61 1.93 1.42 20.45
CA GLU A 61 0.96 0.37 20.14
C GLU A 61 0.97 0.01 18.65
N VAL A 62 1.15 1.00 17.77
CA VAL A 62 1.32 0.77 16.34
C VAL A 62 2.62 -0.01 16.09
N GLU A 63 3.73 0.42 16.67
CA GLU A 63 5.03 -0.27 16.50
C GLU A 63 4.98 -1.74 16.95
N GLU A 64 4.32 -2.00 18.08
CA GLU A 64 4.09 -3.36 18.58
C GLU A 64 3.21 -4.19 17.63
N ALA A 65 2.10 -3.63 17.14
CA ALA A 65 1.20 -4.31 16.22
C ALA A 65 1.88 -4.70 14.89
N PHE A 66 2.82 -3.87 14.42
CA PHE A 66 3.56 -4.09 13.18
C PHE A 66 4.87 -4.88 13.37
N ALA A 67 5.37 -5.03 14.60
CA ALA A 67 6.61 -5.76 14.90
C ALA A 67 6.63 -7.18 14.31
N ARG A 68 5.48 -7.86 14.33
CA ARG A 68 5.31 -9.23 13.81
C ARG A 68 5.52 -9.38 12.29
N PHE A 69 5.51 -8.30 11.52
CA PHE A 69 5.61 -8.32 10.05
C PHE A 69 7.00 -7.97 9.50
N ARG A 70 7.97 -7.60 10.36
CA ARG A 70 9.34 -7.20 9.96
C ARG A 70 10.30 -8.38 9.72
N LYS A 71 9.84 -9.45 9.08
CA LYS A 71 10.72 -10.57 8.70
C LYS A 71 11.42 -10.30 7.38
#